data_AF-A0A1H8B1Z8-F1
#
_entry.id   AF-A0A1H8B1Z8-F1
#
_cell.length_a   1.000
_cell.length_b   1.000
_cell.length_c   1.000
_cell.angle_alpha   90.00
_cell.angle_beta   90.00
_cell.angle_gamma   90.00
#
_symmetry.space_group_name_H-M   'P 1'
#
loop_
_entity.id
_entity.type
_entity.pdbx_description
1 polymer ?
#
loop_
_entity_poly.entity_id
_entity_poly.type
_entity_poly.pdbx_seq_one_letter_code
_entity_poly.pdbx_strand_id
1 'polypeptide(L)'
;MQGLSCGTSRIVGCRFSIYPMTDRFVDVILTALNEVDTSKVWMETDDVTTCIRGRSEHVFDVAKAIFIHAAKTGVHTVFNGTFSVGCPGDTEGDSYMSENDERLNEEASSKEKVEVATQFALYPMNNPDYMQVIADQVEVAKDHGTFTKGVHYASRLDGDANDVFKTLEQSFVNASKTHERSHVTMTAAISANSPSKKDK
;
A
#
# COMPACT_ATOMS: atom_id res chain seq x y z
N MET A 1 18.37 -31.15 -1.18
CA MET A 1 17.12 -30.36 -1.10
C MET A 1 16.81 -30.15 0.37
N GLN A 2 17.22 -29.01 0.92
CA GLN A 2 16.83 -28.63 2.28
C GLN A 2 15.35 -28.25 2.23
N GLY A 3 14.55 -28.87 3.08
CA GLY A 3 13.12 -28.60 3.18
C GLY A 3 12.90 -27.14 3.51
N LEU A 4 12.13 -26.45 2.67
CA LEU A 4 11.52 -25.18 3.03
C LEU A 4 10.75 -25.40 4.32
N SER A 5 11.25 -24.83 5.42
CA SER A 5 10.49 -24.65 6.65
C SER A 5 9.29 -23.79 6.28
N CYS A 6 8.16 -24.44 6.05
CA CYS A 6 6.99 -23.84 5.42
C CYS A 6 6.08 -23.28 6.51
N GLY A 7 6.47 -22.12 7.05
CA GLY A 7 5.56 -21.21 7.74
C GLY A 7 5.17 -20.11 6.76
N THR A 8 3.88 -19.94 6.45
CA THR A 8 3.42 -18.70 5.82
C THR A 8 3.45 -17.64 6.90
N SER A 9 4.57 -16.93 7.03
CA SER A 9 4.64 -15.73 7.85
C SER A 9 3.45 -14.82 7.50
N ARG A 10 2.78 -14.28 8.52
CA ARG A 10 1.71 -13.28 8.32
C ARG A 10 2.27 -11.86 8.33
N ILE A 11 3.57 -11.72 8.07
CA ILE A 11 4.23 -10.43 7.86
C ILE A 11 3.66 -9.84 6.58
N VAL A 12 3.19 -8.60 6.68
CA VAL A 12 2.82 -7.81 5.52
C VAL A 12 4.06 -7.08 5.05
N GLY A 13 4.28 -7.08 3.74
CA GLY A 13 5.31 -6.30 3.08
C GLY A 13 4.71 -5.31 2.09
N CYS A 14 5.36 -4.17 1.90
CA CYS A 14 5.13 -3.31 0.75
C CYS A 14 6.49 -2.95 0.14
N ARG A 15 6.66 -3.26 -1.15
CA ARG A 15 7.79 -2.75 -1.95
C ARG A 15 7.27 -1.69 -2.88
N PHE A 16 7.79 -0.47 -2.78
CA PHE A 16 7.26 0.69 -3.47
C PHE A 16 8.35 1.65 -3.94
N SER A 17 7.98 2.51 -4.88
CA SER A 17 8.75 3.68 -5.29
C SER A 17 7.86 4.92 -5.20
N ILE A 18 8.46 6.06 -4.88
CA ILE A 18 7.84 7.38 -5.00
C ILE A 18 8.49 8.10 -6.18
N TYR A 19 7.68 8.63 -7.08
CA TYR A 19 8.12 9.39 -8.25
C TYR A 19 7.61 10.83 -8.17
N PRO A 20 8.40 11.76 -7.63
CA PRO A 20 8.12 13.19 -7.74
C PRO A 20 8.60 13.70 -9.11
N MET A 21 7.70 14.27 -9.90
CA MET A 21 8.00 14.82 -11.23
C MET A 21 8.59 16.23 -11.10
N THR A 22 9.80 16.33 -10.51
CA THR A 22 10.51 17.60 -10.28
C THR A 22 12.03 17.40 -10.25
N ASP A 23 12.81 18.41 -10.64
CA ASP A 23 14.28 18.39 -10.52
C ASP A 23 14.77 18.23 -9.07
N ARG A 24 13.91 18.52 -8.09
CA ARG A 24 14.17 18.35 -6.65
C ARG A 24 13.71 16.98 -6.12
N PHE A 25 13.60 15.96 -6.98
CA PHE A 25 13.01 14.67 -6.59
C PHE A 25 13.76 14.01 -5.42
N VAL A 26 15.09 14.18 -5.35
CA VAL A 26 15.92 13.67 -4.24
C VAL A 26 15.47 14.28 -2.91
N ASP A 27 15.32 15.60 -2.85
CA ASP A 27 14.91 16.30 -1.63
C ASP A 27 13.50 15.87 -1.19
N VAL A 28 12.57 15.73 -2.14
CA VAL A 28 11.19 15.30 -1.85
C VAL A 28 11.16 13.88 -1.28
N ILE A 29 11.89 12.94 -1.88
CA ILE A 29 11.95 11.55 -1.43
C ILE A 29 12.60 11.46 -0.04
N LEU A 30 13.77 12.06 0.14
CA LEU A 30 14.51 11.98 1.40
C LEU A 30 13.76 12.67 2.54
N THR A 31 13.11 13.82 2.28
CA THR A 31 12.28 14.49 3.29
C THR A 31 11.10 13.61 3.70
N ALA A 32 10.40 13.00 2.73
CA ALA A 32 9.27 12.13 3.05
C ALA A 32 9.67 10.89 3.86
N LEU A 33 10.85 10.30 3.58
CA LEU A 33 11.36 9.16 4.36
C LEU A 33 11.82 9.56 5.76
N ASN A 34 12.38 10.76 5.95
CA ASN A 34 12.90 11.22 7.23
C ASN A 34 11.82 11.72 8.20
N GLU A 35 10.75 12.32 7.67
CA GLU A 35 9.68 12.91 8.50
C GLU A 35 8.67 11.87 9.02
N VAL A 36 8.60 10.70 8.37
CA VAL A 36 7.67 9.64 8.74
C VAL A 36 8.27 8.78 9.85
N ASP A 37 7.48 8.52 10.88
CA ASP A 37 7.87 7.58 11.92
C ASP A 37 7.79 6.15 11.38
N THR A 38 8.97 5.56 11.18
CA THR A 38 9.16 4.21 10.65
C THR A 38 9.53 3.20 11.74
N SER A 39 9.45 3.57 13.03
CA SER A 39 9.96 2.74 14.12
C SER A 39 9.24 1.39 14.28
N LYS A 40 8.02 1.25 13.74
CA LYS A 40 7.20 0.03 13.80
C LYS A 40 7.26 -0.84 12.54
N VAL A 41 8.10 -0.49 11.57
CA VAL A 41 8.37 -1.34 10.39
C VAL A 41 9.86 -1.58 10.21
N TRP A 42 10.22 -2.78 9.77
CA TRP A 42 11.54 -2.95 9.17
C TRP A 42 11.54 -2.26 7.80
N MET A 43 12.64 -1.61 7.43
CA MET A 43 12.75 -0.86 6.19
C MET A 43 14.13 -1.03 5.54
N GLU A 44 14.15 -1.27 4.23
CA GLU A 44 15.36 -1.31 3.40
C GLU A 44 15.12 -0.56 2.09
N THR A 45 16.06 0.29 1.70
CA THR A 45 16.00 1.07 0.46
C THR A 45 17.18 0.73 -0.42
N ASP A 46 16.90 0.42 -1.69
CA ASP A 46 17.88 0.27 -2.76
C ASP A 46 17.72 1.38 -3.81
N ASP A 47 18.46 1.30 -4.91
CA ASP A 47 18.44 2.31 -5.98
C ASP A 47 17.15 2.31 -6.82
N VAL A 48 16.24 1.35 -6.58
CA VAL A 48 14.99 1.20 -7.33
C VAL A 48 13.76 1.45 -6.44
N THR A 49 13.76 0.90 -5.23
CA THR A 49 12.58 0.82 -4.36
C THR A 49 12.94 0.88 -2.88
N THR A 50 11.94 1.18 -2.06
CA THR A 50 11.94 0.93 -0.62
C THR A 50 11.04 -0.26 -0.32
N CYS A 51 11.49 -1.15 0.56
CA CYS A 51 10.71 -2.24 1.12
C CYS A 51 10.44 -1.99 2.60
N ILE A 52 9.19 -2.06 3.01
CA ILE A 52 8.76 -2.02 4.41
C ILE A 52 8.07 -3.32 4.80
N ARG A 53 8.33 -3.83 6.01
CA ARG A 53 7.79 -5.10 6.53
C ARG A 53 7.32 -4.97 7.97
N GLY A 54 6.18 -5.58 8.30
CA GLY A 54 5.62 -5.59 9.65
C GLY A 54 4.16 -6.03 9.71
N ARG A 55 3.42 -5.51 10.69
CA ARG A 55 1.96 -5.68 10.78
C ARG A 55 1.27 -4.86 9.68
N SER A 56 0.09 -5.29 9.23
CA SER A 56 -0.70 -4.61 8.20
C SER A 56 -0.86 -3.12 8.48
N GLU A 57 -1.34 -2.80 9.68
CA GLU A 57 -1.64 -1.46 10.13
C GLU A 57 -0.41 -0.54 10.09
N HIS A 58 0.78 -1.05 10.41
CA HIS A 58 2.02 -0.27 10.39
C HIS A 58 2.53 -0.07 8.97
N VAL A 59 2.46 -1.12 8.13
CA VAL A 59 2.89 -1.04 6.72
C VAL A 59 2.02 -0.05 5.95
N PHE A 60 0.70 -0.11 6.13
CA PHE A 60 -0.22 0.83 5.49
C PHE A 60 -0.13 2.25 6.08
N ASP A 61 0.10 2.39 7.39
CA ASP A 61 0.34 3.70 8.03
C ASP A 61 1.59 4.38 7.45
N VAL A 62 2.73 3.68 7.41
CA VAL A 62 3.99 4.21 6.87
C VAL A 62 3.91 4.50 5.38
N ALA A 63 3.34 3.58 4.57
CA ALA A 63 3.19 3.80 3.12
C ALA A 63 2.32 5.04 2.83
N LYS A 64 1.19 5.19 3.55
CA LYS A 64 0.30 6.34 3.44
C LYS A 64 1.03 7.64 3.83
N ALA A 65 1.70 7.64 4.98
CA ALA A 65 2.38 8.81 5.50
C ALA A 65 3.50 9.30 4.55
N ILE A 66 4.33 8.39 4.03
CA ILE A 66 5.40 8.73 3.07
C ILE A 66 4.79 9.39 1.82
N PHE A 67 3.73 8.81 1.28
CA PHE A 67 3.07 9.37 0.12
C PHE A 67 2.46 10.76 0.41
N ILE A 68 1.76 10.93 1.54
CA ILE A 68 1.16 12.21 1.95
C ILE A 68 2.24 13.28 2.16
N HIS A 69 3.36 12.94 2.81
CA HIS A 69 4.48 13.87 2.99
C HIS A 69 5.10 14.34 1.67
N ALA A 70 5.24 13.44 0.69
CA ALA A 70 5.72 13.83 -0.64
C ALA A 70 4.66 14.67 -1.38
N ALA A 71 3.39 14.25 -1.35
CA ALA A 71 2.31 14.91 -2.08
C ALA A 71 1.95 16.30 -1.53
N LYS A 72 2.05 16.53 -0.21
CA LYS A 72 1.72 17.85 0.40
C LYS A 72 2.68 18.97 0.01
N THR A 73 3.81 18.64 -0.64
CA THR A 73 4.71 19.64 -1.25
C THR A 73 4.09 20.35 -2.46
N GLY A 74 2.96 19.84 -2.99
CA GLY A 74 2.32 20.32 -4.21
C GLY A 74 2.96 19.81 -5.51
N VAL A 75 4.05 19.03 -5.42
CA VAL A 75 4.68 18.38 -6.58
C VAL A 75 3.82 17.22 -7.07
N HIS A 76 3.68 17.08 -8.40
CA HIS A 76 3.09 15.88 -9.00
C HIS A 76 3.88 14.65 -8.54
N THR A 77 3.23 13.81 -7.75
CA THR A 77 3.87 12.68 -7.09
C THR A 77 3.06 11.42 -7.34
N VAL A 78 3.75 10.34 -7.69
CA VAL A 78 3.16 9.00 -7.83
C VAL A 78 3.78 8.05 -6.82
N PHE A 79 2.95 7.39 -6.00
CA PHE A 79 3.32 6.16 -5.30
C PHE A 79 3.00 4.98 -6.21
N ASN A 80 3.95 4.07 -6.40
CA ASN A 80 3.72 2.82 -7.10
C ASN A 80 4.30 1.67 -6.28
N GLY A 81 3.45 0.81 -5.74
CA GLY A 81 3.86 -0.25 -4.82
C GLY A 81 3.13 -1.55 -5.00
N THR A 82 3.72 -2.61 -4.46
CA THR A 82 3.12 -3.94 -4.34
C THR A 82 3.10 -4.36 -2.88
N PHE A 83 1.91 -4.52 -2.33
CA PHE A 83 1.66 -5.13 -1.04
C PHE A 83 1.66 -6.65 -1.18
N SER A 84 2.19 -7.37 -0.21
CA SER A 84 2.26 -8.84 -0.20
C SER A 84 2.14 -9.39 1.21
N VAL A 85 1.50 -10.56 1.33
CA VAL A 85 1.39 -11.33 2.58
C VAL A 85 1.29 -12.81 2.26
N GLY A 86 1.88 -13.66 3.12
CA GLY A 86 1.74 -15.12 3.02
C GLY A 86 2.51 -15.77 1.88
N CYS A 87 3.57 -15.13 1.37
CA CYS A 87 4.43 -15.69 0.33
C CYS A 87 5.06 -17.03 0.80
N PRO A 88 4.99 -18.12 0.01
CA PRO A 88 5.65 -19.37 0.36
C PRO A 88 7.17 -19.22 0.46
N GLY A 89 7.73 -19.57 1.62
CA GLY A 89 9.17 -19.42 1.88
C GLY A 89 9.57 -18.03 2.39
N ASP A 90 8.61 -17.20 2.80
CA ASP A 90 8.90 -15.96 3.52
C ASP A 90 9.66 -16.23 4.82
N THR A 91 10.60 -15.34 5.15
CA THR A 91 11.41 -15.43 6.36
C THR A 91 10.65 -14.89 7.56
N GLU A 92 10.81 -15.52 8.73
CA GLU A 92 10.26 -15.00 10.00
C GLU A 92 11.05 -13.79 10.54
N GLY A 93 12.22 -13.48 9.96
CA GLY A 93 13.05 -12.32 10.29
C GLY A 93 12.57 -11.00 9.67
N ASP A 94 13.34 -9.94 9.88
CA ASP A 94 13.14 -8.63 9.23
C ASP A 94 11.72 -8.06 9.40
N SER A 95 11.21 -8.11 10.63
CA SER A 95 9.90 -7.57 10.98
C SER A 95 9.78 -7.21 12.45
N TYR A 96 8.90 -6.25 12.76
CA TYR A 96 8.54 -5.87 14.13
C TYR A 96 7.11 -6.33 14.46
N MET A 97 6.94 -7.65 14.60
CA MET A 97 5.62 -8.26 14.82
C MET A 97 5.14 -8.23 16.28
N SER A 98 6.03 -7.92 17.24
CA SER A 98 5.72 -7.80 18.67
C SER A 98 5.15 -6.44 19.09
N GLU A 99 5.09 -5.48 18.17
CA GLU A 99 4.56 -4.14 18.41
C GLU A 99 3.04 -4.17 18.69
N ASN A 100 2.54 -3.14 19.39
CA ASN A 100 1.10 -2.90 19.55
C ASN A 100 0.45 -2.54 18.20
N ASP A 101 -0.85 -2.26 18.15
CA ASP A 101 -1.60 -1.93 16.91
C ASP A 101 -1.73 -0.42 16.63
N GLU A 102 -1.01 0.40 17.38
CA GLU A 102 -1.07 1.86 17.28
C GLU A 102 -0.34 2.37 16.03
N ARG A 103 -1.02 3.22 15.27
CA ARG A 103 -0.48 3.91 14.09
C ARG A 103 0.20 5.21 14.51
N LEU A 104 1.52 5.30 14.30
CA LEU A 104 2.31 6.45 14.75
C LEU A 104 2.14 7.69 13.84
N ASN A 105 1.72 7.50 12.59
CA ASN A 105 1.62 8.59 11.62
C ASN A 105 0.17 9.05 11.35
N GLU A 106 -0.83 8.36 11.91
CA GLU A 106 -2.25 8.62 11.64
C GLU A 106 -2.67 10.04 12.04
N GLU A 107 -2.23 10.52 13.21
CA GLU A 107 -2.58 11.85 13.70
C GLU A 107 -2.03 12.97 12.80
N ALA A 108 -0.81 12.81 12.28
CA ALA A 108 -0.21 13.77 11.37
C ALA A 108 -0.84 13.69 9.97
N SER A 109 -1.01 12.47 9.44
CA SER A 109 -1.54 12.21 8.10
C SER A 109 -2.99 12.67 7.94
N SER A 110 -3.82 12.48 8.97
CA SER A 110 -5.25 12.85 8.94
C SER A 110 -5.51 14.36 8.91
N LYS A 111 -4.50 15.18 9.25
CA LYS A 111 -4.57 16.66 9.16
C LYS A 111 -4.35 17.17 7.73
N GLU A 112 -3.73 16.35 6.88
CA GLU A 112 -3.45 16.67 5.49
C GLU A 112 -4.57 16.17 4.60
N LYS A 113 -5.03 17.01 3.66
CA LYS A 113 -6.01 16.61 2.64
C LYS A 113 -5.33 16.52 1.29
N VAL A 114 -5.15 15.29 0.80
CA VAL A 114 -4.44 15.00 -0.44
C VAL A 114 -5.40 14.25 -1.36
N GLU A 115 -5.90 14.94 -2.35
CA GLU A 115 -6.77 14.36 -3.36
C GLU A 115 -5.97 13.51 -4.35
N VAL A 116 -6.40 12.26 -4.56
CA VAL A 116 -5.70 11.28 -5.38
C VAL A 116 -6.58 10.61 -6.42
N ALA A 117 -5.93 10.12 -7.47
CA ALA A 117 -6.47 9.12 -8.38
C ALA A 117 -5.60 7.87 -8.33
N THR A 118 -6.23 6.71 -8.24
CA THR A 118 -5.57 5.43 -7.98
C THR A 118 -6.01 4.36 -8.94
N GLN A 119 -5.09 3.55 -9.41
CA GLN A 119 -5.38 2.26 -10.04
C GLN A 119 -4.74 1.16 -9.20
N PHE A 120 -5.54 0.17 -8.83
CA PHE A 120 -5.06 -0.97 -8.05
C PHE A 120 -5.54 -2.30 -8.64
N ALA A 121 -4.76 -3.34 -8.42
CA ALA A 121 -5.12 -4.70 -8.83
C ALA A 121 -4.79 -5.69 -7.71
N LEU A 122 -5.69 -6.63 -7.47
CA LEU A 122 -5.61 -7.61 -6.40
C LEU A 122 -5.36 -9.00 -7.00
N TYR A 123 -4.42 -9.73 -6.44
CA TYR A 123 -3.98 -11.04 -6.91
C TYR A 123 -4.02 -12.07 -5.75
N PRO A 124 -5.19 -12.69 -5.48
CA PRO A 124 -5.29 -13.85 -4.61
C PRO A 124 -4.63 -15.05 -5.29
N MET A 125 -3.44 -15.42 -4.83
CA MET A 125 -2.61 -16.43 -5.48
C MET A 125 -3.13 -17.84 -5.18
N ASN A 126 -3.11 -18.72 -6.19
CA ASN A 126 -3.56 -20.10 -6.08
C ASN A 126 -4.99 -20.25 -5.50
N ASN A 127 -5.87 -19.29 -5.82
CA ASN A 127 -7.26 -19.30 -5.39
C ASN A 127 -8.18 -19.47 -6.62
N PRO A 128 -8.93 -20.58 -6.74
CA PRO A 128 -9.83 -20.79 -7.88
C PRO A 128 -10.98 -19.78 -7.92
N ASP A 129 -11.36 -19.23 -6.76
CA ASP A 129 -12.44 -18.26 -6.59
C ASP A 129 -11.93 -16.80 -6.57
N TYR A 130 -10.70 -16.56 -7.07
CA TYR A 130 -10.06 -15.24 -7.01
C TYR A 130 -10.91 -14.11 -7.60
N MET A 131 -11.71 -14.40 -8.63
CA MET A 131 -12.61 -13.43 -9.24
C MET A 131 -13.71 -12.96 -8.28
N GLN A 132 -14.26 -13.86 -7.46
CA GLN A 132 -15.24 -13.47 -6.44
C GLN A 132 -14.57 -12.63 -5.35
N VAL A 133 -13.38 -13.03 -4.91
CA VAL A 133 -12.59 -12.25 -3.93
C VAL A 133 -12.35 -10.82 -4.43
N ILE A 134 -12.02 -10.64 -5.72
CA ILE A 134 -11.85 -9.33 -6.35
C ILE A 134 -13.18 -8.56 -6.38
N ALA A 135 -14.29 -9.22 -6.77
CA ALA A 135 -15.60 -8.58 -6.83
C ALA A 135 -16.05 -8.08 -5.45
N ASP A 136 -15.80 -8.84 -4.39
CA ASP A 136 -16.13 -8.44 -3.02
C ASP A 136 -15.36 -7.18 -2.60
N GLN A 137 -14.11 -7.02 -3.04
CA GLN A 137 -13.31 -5.82 -2.72
C GLN A 137 -13.73 -4.59 -3.53
N VAL A 138 -14.38 -4.79 -4.69
CA VAL A 138 -15.04 -3.68 -5.40
C VAL A 138 -16.23 -3.14 -4.58
N GLU A 139 -16.98 -4.02 -3.90
CA GLU A 139 -18.07 -3.57 -3.01
C GLU A 139 -17.52 -2.80 -1.80
N VAL A 140 -16.41 -3.24 -1.19
CA VAL A 140 -15.71 -2.47 -0.13
C VAL A 140 -15.37 -1.06 -0.61
N ALA A 141 -14.84 -0.93 -1.82
CA ALA A 141 -14.49 0.37 -2.39
C ALA A 141 -15.72 1.27 -2.64
N LYS A 142 -16.87 0.68 -3.00
CA LYS A 142 -18.15 1.39 -3.13
C LYS A 142 -18.69 1.83 -1.77
N ASP A 143 -18.63 0.98 -0.77
CA ASP A 143 -19.07 1.28 0.61
C ASP A 143 -18.27 2.44 1.22
N HIS A 144 -16.96 2.49 0.91
CA HIS A 144 -16.10 3.62 1.28
C HIS A 144 -16.31 4.86 0.41
N GLY A 145 -17.10 4.79 -0.66
CA GLY A 145 -17.32 5.90 -1.59
C GLY A 145 -16.11 6.27 -2.46
N THR A 146 -15.12 5.39 -2.56
CA THR A 146 -13.87 5.64 -3.31
C THR A 146 -13.88 5.02 -4.71
N PHE A 147 -14.72 4.01 -4.96
CA PHE A 147 -14.80 3.34 -6.26
C PHE A 147 -15.30 4.27 -7.36
N THR A 148 -14.57 4.34 -8.47
CA THR A 148 -14.98 5.08 -9.66
C THR A 148 -15.43 4.15 -10.78
N LYS A 149 -14.53 3.32 -11.29
CA LYS A 149 -14.79 2.44 -12.44
C LYS A 149 -13.78 1.29 -12.53
N GLY A 150 -14.15 0.24 -13.24
CA GLY A 150 -13.19 -0.74 -13.75
C GLY A 150 -12.44 -0.17 -14.95
N VAL A 151 -11.16 -0.50 -15.06
CA VAL A 151 -10.34 -0.28 -16.27
C VAL A 151 -9.70 -1.60 -16.67
N HIS A 152 -9.07 -1.67 -17.84
CA HIS A 152 -8.36 -2.89 -18.20
C HIS A 152 -7.27 -3.19 -17.16
N TYR A 153 -7.35 -4.38 -16.57
CA TYR A 153 -6.38 -4.94 -15.61
C TYR A 153 -6.37 -4.31 -14.22
N ALA A 154 -7.25 -3.36 -13.90
CA ALA A 154 -7.29 -2.70 -12.60
C ALA A 154 -8.68 -2.13 -12.26
N SER A 155 -8.88 -1.77 -10.99
CA SER A 155 -9.98 -0.92 -10.54
C SER A 155 -9.48 0.47 -10.20
N ARG A 156 -10.28 1.49 -10.51
CA ARG A 156 -9.96 2.89 -10.22
C ARG A 156 -10.64 3.36 -8.95
N LEU A 157 -9.85 3.97 -8.07
CA LEU A 157 -10.30 4.66 -6.85
C LEU A 157 -9.90 6.14 -6.90
N ASP A 158 -10.81 7.05 -6.57
CA ASP A 158 -10.53 8.48 -6.46
C ASP A 158 -11.03 9.00 -5.09
N GLY A 159 -10.43 10.07 -4.56
CA GLY A 159 -10.82 10.68 -3.29
C GLY A 159 -9.64 11.18 -2.46
N ASP A 160 -9.84 11.42 -1.16
CA ASP A 160 -8.75 11.75 -0.24
C ASP A 160 -7.83 10.53 -0.03
N ALA A 161 -6.52 10.78 0.07
CA ALA A 161 -5.52 9.74 0.28
C ALA A 161 -5.80 8.90 1.52
N ASN A 162 -6.27 9.49 2.62
CA ASN A 162 -6.59 8.74 3.83
C ASN A 162 -7.70 7.71 3.59
N ASP A 163 -8.76 8.10 2.86
CA ASP A 163 -9.88 7.21 2.53
C ASP A 163 -9.47 6.13 1.52
N VAL A 164 -8.68 6.50 0.50
CA VAL A 164 -8.19 5.54 -0.51
C VAL A 164 -7.25 4.51 0.12
N PHE A 165 -6.30 4.90 0.96
CA PHE A 165 -5.43 3.96 1.67
C PHE A 165 -6.23 3.06 2.62
N LYS A 166 -7.28 3.58 3.27
CA LYS A 166 -8.20 2.77 4.08
C LYS A 166 -8.93 1.71 3.23
N THR A 167 -9.40 2.06 2.03
CA THR A 167 -9.99 1.10 1.09
C THR A 167 -9.00 0.02 0.66
N LEU A 168 -7.78 0.42 0.30
CA LEU A 168 -6.71 -0.50 -0.11
C LEU A 168 -6.37 -1.47 1.03
N GLU A 169 -6.19 -0.97 2.25
CA GLU A 169 -5.88 -1.79 3.41
C GLU A 169 -7.00 -2.79 3.71
N GLN A 170 -8.24 -2.33 3.80
CA GLN A 170 -9.37 -3.21 4.10
C GLN A 170 -9.51 -4.29 3.02
N SER A 171 -9.37 -3.91 1.73
CA SER A 171 -9.44 -4.83 0.60
C SER A 171 -8.36 -5.92 0.68
N PHE A 172 -7.12 -5.51 0.98
CA PHE A 172 -5.98 -6.41 1.12
C PHE A 172 -6.13 -7.35 2.32
N VAL A 173 -6.50 -6.82 3.48
CA VAL A 173 -6.69 -7.60 4.71
C VAL A 173 -7.83 -8.60 4.54
N ASN A 174 -8.96 -8.20 3.96
CA ASN A 174 -10.08 -9.11 3.65
C ASN A 174 -9.62 -10.26 2.76
N ALA A 175 -8.97 -9.95 1.64
CA ALA A 175 -8.47 -10.96 0.71
C ALA A 175 -7.49 -11.93 1.38
N SER A 176 -6.63 -11.41 2.27
CA SER A 176 -5.66 -12.22 3.02
C SER A 176 -6.26 -13.18 4.05
N LYS A 177 -7.54 -12.99 4.40
CA LYS A 177 -8.29 -13.80 5.38
C LYS A 177 -9.21 -14.83 4.74
N THR A 178 -9.27 -14.87 3.40
CA THR A 178 -10.13 -15.80 2.65
C THR A 178 -9.82 -17.27 2.95
N HIS A 179 -8.56 -17.62 3.23
CA HIS A 179 -8.12 -18.95 3.61
C HIS A 179 -6.96 -18.87 4.61
N GLU A 180 -6.74 -19.95 5.37
CA GLU A 180 -5.72 -20.02 6.42
C GLU A 180 -4.29 -19.76 5.90
N ARG A 181 -4.01 -20.12 4.65
CA ARG A 181 -2.70 -19.95 3.99
C ARG A 181 -2.79 -19.11 2.71
N SER A 182 -3.64 -18.08 2.71
CA SER A 182 -3.74 -17.18 1.55
C SER A 182 -2.42 -16.44 1.31
N HIS A 183 -1.88 -16.59 0.10
CA HIS A 183 -0.87 -15.71 -0.46
C HIS A 183 -1.60 -14.66 -1.30
N VAL A 184 -1.47 -13.39 -0.95
CA VAL A 184 -2.12 -12.29 -1.67
C VAL A 184 -1.10 -11.22 -1.98
N THR A 185 -1.12 -10.74 -3.23
CA THR A 185 -0.42 -9.50 -3.60
C THR A 185 -1.40 -8.46 -4.12
N MET A 186 -1.10 -7.19 -3.94
CA MET A 186 -1.91 -6.09 -4.45
C MET A 186 -1.01 -4.97 -4.94
N THR A 187 -1.15 -4.59 -6.21
CA THR A 187 -0.47 -3.42 -6.76
C THR A 187 -1.32 -2.17 -6.55
N ALA A 188 -0.68 -1.03 -6.29
CA ALA A 188 -1.34 0.26 -6.21
C ALA A 188 -0.47 1.34 -6.84
N ALA A 189 -1.01 2.02 -7.85
CA ALA A 189 -0.47 3.23 -8.44
C ALA A 189 -1.35 4.41 -8.04
N ILE A 190 -0.84 5.31 -7.19
CA ILE A 190 -1.58 6.42 -6.57
C ILE A 190 -0.93 7.72 -7.01
N SER A 191 -1.69 8.61 -7.64
CA SER A 191 -1.19 9.89 -8.16
C SER A 191 -1.85 11.07 -7.44
N ALA A 192 -1.02 12.00 -6.94
CA ALA A 192 -1.43 13.31 -6.44
C ALA A 192 -0.88 14.43 -7.32
N ASN A 193 -1.56 15.58 -7.35
CA ASN A 193 -1.12 16.81 -8.03
C ASN A 193 -0.80 16.63 -9.53
N SER A 194 -1.46 15.68 -10.22
CA SER A 194 -1.30 15.54 -11.67
C SER A 194 -1.72 16.84 -12.39
N PRO A 195 -0.94 17.34 -13.37
CA PRO A 195 -1.28 18.55 -14.13
C PRO A 195 -2.38 18.31 -15.18
N SER A 196 -2.75 17.05 -15.44
CA SER A 196 -3.75 16.71 -16.44
C SER A 196 -5.17 16.97 -15.93
N LYS A 197 -6.14 17.02 -16.87
CA LYS A 197 -7.56 16.98 -16.49
C LYS A 197 -7.84 15.70 -15.71
N LYS A 198 -8.65 15.82 -14.65
CA LYS A 198 -9.21 14.65 -13.99
C LYS A 198 -10.11 13.90 -14.97
N ASP A 199 -9.90 12.59 -15.01
CA ASP A 199 -10.80 11.66 -15.68
C ASP A 199 -12.13 11.69 -14.90
N LYS A 200 -13.21 12.11 -15.56
CA LYS A 200 -14.55 12.21 -14.96
C LYS A 200 -15.38 11.01 -15.37
#